data_AF-A0A8S3DZE0-F1
#
_entry.id   AF-A0A8S3DZE0-F1
#
_cell.length_a   1.000
_cell.length_b   1.000
_cell.length_c   1.000
_cell.angle_alpha   90.00
_cell.angle_beta   90.00
_cell.angle_gamma   90.00
#
_symmetry.space_group_name_H-M   'P 1'
#
loop_
_entity.id
_entity.type
_entity.pdbx_description
1 polymer ?
#
loop_
_entity_poly.entity_id
_entity_poly.type
_entity_poly.pdbx_seq_one_letter_code
_entity_poly.pdbx_strand_id
1 'polypeptide(L)'
;MLNEINKNEEQYIKARLDELPSWVFFPDVERSEWLNRIIKQVWPYANQYLDKFIFRDLLVPRIRGTSSALADFSFEKLDLGEVPPRIGGIKVYADNVRDQIMMDIEVFYAGDACVKAKLKGIVCGVKDIQFVGDVRIILSPLINKIPLIGAVTYFFLRKP
;
A
#
# COMPACT_ATOMS: atom_id res chain seq x y z
N MET A 1 25.92 -36.44 -2.96
CA MET A 1 26.38 -35.79 -1.71
C MET A 1 26.89 -34.36 -1.91
N LEU A 2 28.10 -34.08 -2.41
CA LEU A 2 28.57 -32.66 -2.53
C LEU A 2 27.75 -31.80 -3.51
N ASN A 3 27.27 -32.38 -4.62
CA ASN A 3 26.45 -31.64 -5.60
C ASN A 3 24.99 -31.41 -5.16
N GLU A 4 24.48 -32.17 -4.18
CA GLU A 4 23.12 -31.99 -3.64
C GLU A 4 23.10 -30.91 -2.56
N ILE A 5 24.17 -30.79 -1.78
CA ILE A 5 24.34 -29.72 -0.78
C ILE A 5 24.41 -28.36 -1.48
N ASN A 6 25.20 -28.22 -2.56
CA ASN A 6 25.29 -26.96 -3.31
C ASN A 6 23.97 -26.53 -3.96
N LYS A 7 23.16 -27.47 -4.47
CA LYS A 7 21.84 -27.14 -5.05
C LYS A 7 20.84 -26.67 -4.00
N ASN A 8 20.89 -27.27 -2.81
CA ASN A 8 20.07 -26.82 -1.69
C ASN A 8 20.54 -25.44 -1.21
N GLU A 9 21.84 -25.20 -1.03
CA GLU A 9 22.36 -23.89 -0.65
C GLU A 9 22.01 -22.79 -1.66
N GLU A 10 22.11 -23.06 -2.97
CA GLU A 10 21.66 -22.11 -4.00
C GLU A 10 20.15 -21.84 -3.97
N GLN A 11 19.32 -22.86 -3.69
CA GLN A 11 17.88 -22.69 -3.52
C GLN A 11 17.53 -21.91 -2.24
N TYR A 12 18.25 -22.16 -1.14
CA TYR A 12 18.09 -21.45 0.13
C TYR A 12 18.55 -19.99 0.03
N ILE A 13 19.62 -19.71 -0.71
CA ILE A 13 20.09 -18.35 -0.98
C ILE A 13 19.09 -17.62 -1.89
N LYS A 14 18.58 -18.27 -2.94
CA LYS A 14 17.54 -17.69 -3.81
C LYS A 14 16.24 -17.37 -3.07
N ALA A 15 15.80 -18.24 -2.17
CA ALA A 15 14.60 -18.01 -1.36
C ALA A 15 14.75 -16.82 -0.40
N ARG A 16 15.96 -16.53 0.10
CA ARG A 16 16.23 -15.35 0.95
C ARG A 16 16.46 -14.06 0.18
N LEU A 17 16.81 -14.12 -1.11
CA LEU A 17 16.95 -12.90 -1.94
C LEU A 17 15.60 -12.18 -2.09
N ASP A 18 14.49 -12.91 -2.17
CA ASP A 18 13.14 -12.32 -2.24
C ASP A 18 12.67 -11.69 -0.91
N GLU A 19 13.39 -11.92 0.19
CA GLU A 19 13.11 -11.36 1.52
C GLU A 19 14.02 -10.16 1.88
N LEU A 20 14.98 -9.81 1.02
CA LEU A 20 15.85 -8.69 1.28
C LEU A 20 15.13 -7.36 0.95
N PRO A 21 15.27 -6.35 1.81
CA PRO A 21 14.74 -5.02 1.55
C PRO A 21 15.28 -4.45 0.22
N SER A 22 14.47 -3.62 -0.43
CA SER A 22 14.79 -3.00 -1.72
C SER A 22 16.11 -2.22 -1.72
N TRP A 23 16.57 -1.71 -0.57
CA TRP A 23 17.84 -1.01 -0.40
C TRP A 23 19.09 -1.90 -0.52
N VAL A 24 18.95 -3.22 -0.45
CA VAL A 24 20.07 -4.17 -0.61
C VAL A 24 20.42 -4.36 -2.09
N PHE A 25 19.45 -4.17 -2.99
CA PHE A 25 19.61 -4.41 -4.42
C PHE A 25 19.89 -3.14 -5.23
N PHE A 26 19.60 -1.95 -4.70
CA PHE A 26 19.58 -0.73 -5.49
C PHE A 26 20.24 0.45 -4.76
N PRO A 27 21.42 0.92 -5.20
CA PRO A 27 22.03 2.14 -4.70
C PRO A 27 21.22 3.41 -5.04
N ASP A 28 20.21 3.30 -5.93
CA ASP A 28 19.43 4.41 -6.49
C ASP A 28 18.05 4.60 -5.85
N VAL A 29 17.78 4.00 -4.68
CA VAL A 29 16.55 4.29 -3.93
C VAL A 29 16.64 5.71 -3.39
N GLU A 30 15.86 6.61 -3.99
CA GLU A 30 15.85 8.00 -3.58
C GLU A 30 14.99 8.20 -2.33
N ARG A 31 15.57 8.85 -1.32
CA ARG A 31 14.83 9.29 -0.13
C ARG A 31 14.00 10.53 -0.48
N SER A 32 12.70 10.36 -0.63
CA SER A 32 11.78 11.45 -1.00
C SER A 32 11.21 12.17 0.23
N GLU A 33 12.07 12.80 1.04
CA GLU A 33 11.61 13.49 2.26
C GLU A 33 10.68 14.69 1.96
N TRP A 34 10.82 15.31 0.79
CA TRP A 34 9.89 16.34 0.32
C TRP A 34 8.46 15.79 0.16
N LEU A 35 8.32 14.54 -0.32
CA LEU A 35 7.01 13.90 -0.48
C LEU A 35 6.39 13.61 0.89
N ASN A 36 7.19 13.18 1.87
CA ASN A 36 6.73 13.01 3.25
C ASN A 36 6.18 14.32 3.83
N ARG A 37 6.78 15.47 3.52
CA ARG A 37 6.27 16.80 3.95
C ARG A 37 4.92 17.12 3.33
N ILE A 38 4.74 16.81 2.04
CA ILE A 38 3.45 17.00 1.35
C ILE A 38 2.38 16.09 1.95
N ILE A 39 2.68 14.79 2.11
CA ILE A 39 1.74 13.84 2.70
C ILE A 39 1.31 14.31 4.09
N LYS A 40 2.25 14.76 4.93
CA LYS A 40 1.94 15.29 6.26
C LYS A 40 0.97 16.47 6.23
N GLN A 41 1.10 17.39 5.26
CA GLN A 41 0.20 18.53 5.12
C GLN A 41 -1.18 18.12 4.60
N VAL A 42 -1.23 17.14 3.69
CA VAL A 42 -2.48 16.66 3.08
C VAL A 42 -3.25 15.72 4.01
N TRP A 43 -2.57 15.03 4.92
CA TRP A 43 -3.14 13.96 5.76
C TRP A 43 -4.42 14.31 6.52
N PRO A 44 -4.54 15.49 7.18
CA PRO A 44 -5.77 15.84 7.89
C PRO A 44 -7.00 15.89 6.97
N TYR A 45 -6.81 16.33 5.73
CA TYR A 45 -7.85 16.38 4.71
C TYR A 45 -8.14 15.00 4.13
N ALA A 46 -7.09 14.19 3.92
CA ALA A 46 -7.22 12.81 3.48
C ALA A 46 -8.00 11.97 4.50
N ASN A 47 -7.71 12.08 5.79
CA ASN A 47 -8.40 11.32 6.84
C ASN A 47 -9.91 11.64 6.85
N GLN A 48 -10.30 12.91 6.71
CA GLN A 48 -11.71 13.32 6.59
C GLN A 48 -12.40 12.77 5.33
N TYR A 49 -11.71 12.80 4.19
CA TYR A 49 -12.23 12.28 2.93
C TYR A 49 -12.41 10.76 2.97
N LEU A 50 -11.41 10.07 3.53
CA LEU A 50 -11.38 8.62 3.65
C LEU A 50 -12.57 8.13 4.49
N ASP A 51 -12.78 8.67 5.70
CA ASP A 51 -13.92 8.31 6.58
C ASP A 51 -15.27 8.41 5.86
N LYS A 52 -15.49 9.49 5.09
CA LYS A 52 -16.77 9.73 4.42
C LYS A 52 -16.96 8.87 3.18
N PHE A 53 -16.03 8.92 2.23
CA PHE A 53 -16.27 8.37 0.89
C PHE A 53 -15.82 6.92 0.73
N ILE A 54 -14.61 6.58 1.16
CA ILE A 54 -14.07 5.25 0.86
C ILE A 54 -14.70 4.20 1.77
N PHE A 55 -14.84 4.51 3.05
CA PHE A 55 -15.25 3.48 4.00
C PHE A 55 -16.76 3.30 4.09
N ARG A 56 -17.54 4.39 4.17
CA ARG A 56 -19.00 4.30 4.29
C ARG A 56 -19.68 3.98 2.96
N ASP A 57 -19.26 4.62 1.87
CA ASP A 57 -19.96 4.46 0.59
C ASP A 57 -19.41 3.30 -0.25
N LEU A 58 -18.14 2.96 -0.10
CA LEU A 58 -17.47 1.95 -0.93
C LEU A 58 -17.26 0.62 -0.19
N LEU A 59 -16.70 0.65 1.03
CA LEU A 59 -16.34 -0.58 1.75
C LEU A 59 -17.52 -1.23 2.47
N VAL A 60 -18.38 -0.48 3.16
CA VAL A 60 -19.54 -1.06 3.87
C VAL A 60 -20.43 -1.89 2.93
N PRO A 61 -20.84 -1.39 1.73
CA PRO A 61 -21.64 -2.19 0.81
C PRO A 61 -20.92 -3.46 0.33
N ARG A 62 -19.61 -3.40 0.09
CA ARG A 62 -18.81 -4.57 -0.31
C ARG A 62 -18.72 -5.62 0.80
N ILE A 63 -18.50 -5.20 2.05
CA ILE A 63 -18.43 -6.09 3.20
C ILE A 63 -19.78 -6.78 3.40
N ARG A 64 -20.88 -6.01 3.37
CA ARG A 64 -22.25 -6.55 3.47
C ARG A 64 -22.59 -7.51 2.34
N GLY A 65 -22.11 -7.24 1.12
CA GLY A 65 -22.31 -8.09 -0.05
C GLY A 65 -21.50 -9.39 -0.04
N THR A 66 -20.49 -9.53 0.84
CA THR A 66 -19.64 -10.72 0.89
C THR A 66 -20.36 -11.92 1.54
N SER A 67 -21.24 -11.68 2.51
CA SER A 67 -22.00 -12.74 3.18
C SER A 67 -23.25 -12.19 3.86
N SER A 68 -24.33 -12.97 3.86
CA SER A 68 -25.56 -12.66 4.62
C SER A 68 -25.30 -12.49 6.12
N ALA A 69 -24.25 -13.12 6.66
CA ALA A 69 -23.86 -12.95 8.05
C ALA A 69 -23.36 -11.53 8.38
N LEU A 70 -22.88 -10.79 7.36
CA LEU A 70 -22.32 -9.44 7.48
C LEU A 70 -23.30 -8.35 7.01
N ALA A 71 -24.56 -8.68 6.69
CA ALA A 71 -25.54 -7.73 6.15
C ALA A 71 -25.77 -6.50 7.05
N ASP A 72 -25.68 -6.68 8.38
CA ASP A 72 -25.86 -5.62 9.37
C ASP A 72 -24.54 -4.91 9.77
N PHE A 73 -23.44 -5.17 9.06
CA PHE A 73 -22.14 -4.58 9.36
C PHE A 73 -22.18 -3.05 9.24
N SER A 74 -21.59 -2.32 10.19
CA SER A 74 -21.46 -0.86 10.12
C SER A 74 -20.19 -0.38 10.84
N PHE A 75 -19.65 0.77 10.45
CA PHE A 75 -18.58 1.43 11.19
C PHE A 75 -19.17 2.43 12.21
N GLU A 76 -18.79 2.30 13.48
CA GLU A 76 -19.15 3.26 14.53
C GLU A 76 -18.15 4.41 14.61
N LYS A 77 -16.85 4.08 14.55
CA LYS A 77 -15.76 5.04 14.48
C LYS A 77 -14.79 4.57 13.41
N LEU A 78 -14.34 5.48 12.57
CA LEU A 78 -13.25 5.20 11.67
C LEU A 78 -12.36 6.42 11.57
N ASP A 79 -11.12 6.22 12.01
CA ASP A 79 -10.14 7.28 12.13
C ASP A 79 -8.78 6.68 11.84
N LEU A 80 -8.07 7.20 10.82
CA LEU A 80 -6.72 6.76 10.49
C LEU A 80 -5.65 7.50 11.31
N GLY A 81 -6.05 8.19 12.38
CA GLY A 81 -5.13 8.85 13.29
C GLY A 81 -4.47 10.08 12.71
N GLU A 82 -3.61 10.70 13.52
CA GLU A 82 -2.91 11.93 13.17
C GLU A 82 -1.56 11.66 12.51
N VAL A 83 -1.02 10.46 12.67
CA VAL A 83 0.27 10.07 12.11
C VAL A 83 0.10 9.63 10.65
N PRO A 84 0.66 10.37 9.67
CA PRO A 84 0.57 10.01 8.27
C PRO A 84 1.47 8.81 7.92
N PRO A 85 1.19 8.11 6.81
CA PRO A 85 2.13 7.16 6.23
C PRO A 85 3.41 7.88 5.79
N ARG A 86 4.52 7.18 5.91
CA ARG A 86 5.86 7.62 5.50
C ARG A 86 6.33 6.81 4.30
N ILE A 87 6.94 7.51 3.36
CA ILE A 87 7.62 6.92 2.23
C ILE A 87 9.07 6.66 2.62
N GLY A 88 9.50 5.40 2.54
CA GLY A 88 10.87 4.96 2.80
C GLY A 88 11.80 5.31 1.65
N GLY A 89 11.36 4.96 0.44
CA GLY A 89 12.10 5.21 -0.79
C GLY A 89 11.24 5.00 -2.03
N ILE A 90 11.66 5.64 -3.11
CA ILE A 90 11.02 5.53 -4.42
C ILE A 90 12.05 5.01 -5.42
N LYS A 91 11.61 4.09 -6.27
CA LYS A 91 12.38 3.60 -7.40
C LYS A 91 11.56 3.70 -8.67
N VAL A 92 12.07 4.42 -9.66
CA VAL A 92 11.43 4.56 -10.97
C VAL A 92 12.14 3.66 -11.98
N TYR A 93 11.37 2.90 -12.75
CA TYR A 93 11.86 2.04 -13.82
C TYR A 93 11.58 2.73 -15.15
N ALA A 94 12.61 3.33 -15.74
CA ALA A 94 12.51 4.02 -17.03
C ALA A 94 12.88 3.13 -18.23
N ASP A 95 13.57 2.00 -18.00
CA ASP A 95 14.41 1.41 -19.05
C ASP A 95 13.75 0.33 -19.93
N ASN A 96 12.50 -0.07 -19.70
CA ASN A 96 11.96 -1.27 -20.36
C ASN A 96 10.73 -1.06 -21.26
N VAL A 97 10.03 0.09 -21.23
CA VAL A 97 8.83 0.33 -22.05
C VAL A 97 8.69 1.82 -22.35
N ARG A 98 8.61 2.22 -23.64
CA ARG A 98 8.52 3.64 -24.05
C ARG A 98 7.22 4.34 -23.63
N ASP A 99 6.12 3.59 -23.57
CA ASP A 99 4.76 4.14 -23.38
C ASP A 99 4.22 3.93 -21.97
N GLN A 100 5.10 3.66 -20.99
CA GLN A 100 4.74 3.38 -19.62
C GLN A 100 5.79 3.91 -18.65
N ILE A 101 5.33 4.43 -17.51
CA ILE A 101 6.18 4.69 -16.36
C ILE A 101 5.79 3.70 -15.26
N MET A 102 6.77 3.00 -14.71
CA MET A 102 6.58 2.13 -13.55
C MET A 102 7.43 2.65 -12.39
N MET A 103 6.87 2.66 -11.20
CA MET A 103 7.60 3.04 -9.99
C MET A 103 7.15 2.18 -8.81
N ASP A 104 8.11 1.83 -7.96
CA ASP A 104 7.88 1.16 -6.68
C ASP A 104 8.13 2.15 -5.55
N ILE A 105 7.23 2.14 -4.58
CA ILE A 105 7.23 3.03 -3.43
C ILE A 105 7.14 2.17 -2.18
N GLU A 106 8.16 2.26 -1.33
CA GLU A 106 8.15 1.62 -0.02
C GLU A 106 7.35 2.51 0.95
N VAL A 107 6.26 1.96 1.50
CA VAL A 107 5.33 2.69 2.37
C VAL A 107 5.34 2.05 3.76
N PHE A 108 5.54 2.90 4.76
CA PHE A 108 5.43 2.58 6.17
C PHE A 108 4.27 3.35 6.78
N TYR A 109 3.45 2.68 7.56
CA TYR A 109 2.44 3.33 8.35
C TYR A 109 2.45 2.70 9.73
N ALA A 110 2.68 3.51 10.74
CA ALA A 110 2.59 3.13 12.13
C ALA A 110 1.77 4.22 12.81
N GLY A 111 0.46 4.13 12.61
CA GLY A 111 -0.47 5.17 12.99
C GLY A 111 -1.34 4.77 14.18
N ASP A 112 -1.79 5.79 14.91
CA ASP A 112 -2.76 5.73 15.99
C ASP A 112 -4.20 5.52 15.49
N ALA A 113 -4.35 4.80 14.37
CA ALA A 113 -5.64 4.51 13.77
C ALA A 113 -6.57 3.84 14.78
N CYS A 114 -7.84 4.21 14.74
CA CYS A 114 -8.89 3.67 15.58
C CYS A 114 -10.11 3.36 14.71
N VAL A 115 -10.30 2.07 14.45
CA VAL A 115 -11.44 1.54 13.69
C VAL A 115 -12.33 0.78 14.65
N LYS A 116 -13.60 1.15 14.73
CA LYS A 116 -14.65 0.45 15.47
C LYS A 116 -15.77 0.09 14.51
N ALA A 117 -16.11 -1.19 14.48
CA ALA A 117 -17.20 -1.71 13.71
C ALA A 117 -18.23 -2.39 14.61
N LYS A 118 -19.46 -2.44 14.15
CA LYS A 118 -20.57 -3.11 14.80
C LYS A 118 -21.19 -4.12 13.86
N LEU A 119 -21.44 -5.31 14.40
CA LEU A 119 -22.12 -6.38 13.71
C LEU A 119 -23.06 -7.08 14.69
N LYS A 120 -24.36 -7.12 14.38
CA LYS A 120 -25.39 -7.82 15.18
C LYS A 120 -25.35 -7.49 16.69
N GLY A 121 -25.13 -6.22 17.02
CA GLY A 121 -25.06 -5.75 18.41
C GLY A 121 -23.70 -5.91 19.09
N ILE A 122 -22.76 -6.67 18.49
CA ILE A 122 -21.38 -6.79 18.99
C ILE A 122 -20.55 -5.66 18.37
N VAL A 123 -19.82 -4.94 19.22
CA VAL A 123 -18.86 -3.90 18.80
C VAL A 123 -17.46 -4.48 18.88
N CYS A 124 -16.73 -4.46 17.77
CA CYS A 124 -15.32 -4.82 17.69
C CYS A 124 -14.52 -3.62 17.19
N GLY A 125 -13.22 -3.62 17.46
CA GLY A 125 -12.36 -2.55 16.95
C GLY A 125 -10.90 -2.93 16.92
N VAL A 126 -10.17 -2.22 16.08
CA VAL A 126 -8.73 -2.31 15.91
C VAL A 126 -8.15 -0.94 16.21
N LYS A 127 -7.07 -0.94 16.98
CA LYS A 127 -6.26 0.24 17.26
C LYS A 127 -4.83 0.00 16.83
N ASP A 128 -4.08 1.08 16.67
CA ASP A 128 -2.62 1.05 16.45
C ASP A 128 -2.25 0.20 15.24
N ILE A 129 -2.82 0.55 14.08
CA ILE A 129 -2.61 -0.16 12.83
C ILE A 129 -1.20 0.14 12.33
N GLN A 130 -0.47 -0.94 12.05
CA GLN A 130 0.84 -0.89 11.45
C GLN A 130 0.82 -1.67 10.14
N PHE A 131 1.35 -1.07 9.07
CA PHE A 131 1.59 -1.77 7.82
C PHE A 131 2.91 -1.33 7.21
N VAL A 132 3.57 -2.28 6.54
CA VAL A 132 4.75 -2.02 5.73
C VAL A 132 4.53 -2.73 4.41
N GLY A 133 4.71 -2.03 3.29
CA GLY A 133 4.52 -2.65 2.00
C GLY A 133 5.10 -1.85 0.85
N ASP A 134 5.42 -2.57 -0.22
CA ASP A 134 5.87 -1.99 -1.47
C ASP A 134 4.69 -1.82 -2.42
N VAL A 135 4.38 -0.58 -2.77
CA VAL A 135 3.33 -0.22 -3.71
C VAL A 135 3.95 0.02 -5.08
N ARG A 136 3.50 -0.74 -6.09
CA ARG A 136 3.82 -0.48 -7.48
C ARG A 136 2.76 0.41 -8.11
N ILE A 137 3.21 1.49 -8.74
CA ILE A 137 2.38 2.39 -9.54
C ILE A 137 2.81 2.27 -11.00
N ILE A 138 1.82 2.14 -11.88
CA ILE A 138 1.98 2.05 -13.32
C ILE A 138 1.15 3.15 -13.97
N LEU A 139 1.80 4.00 -14.75
CA LEU A 139 1.19 5.06 -15.56
C LEU A 139 1.24 4.58 -17.01
N SER A 140 0.11 4.18 -17.57
CA SER A 140 0.02 3.61 -18.92
C SER A 140 -1.41 3.71 -19.48
N PRO A 141 -1.60 3.96 -20.78
CA PRO A 141 -0.57 4.37 -21.74
C PRO A 141 -0.16 5.83 -21.50
N LEU A 142 1.07 6.18 -21.87
CA LEU A 142 1.45 7.58 -22.07
C LEU A 142 0.78 8.08 -23.36
N ILE A 143 0.15 9.25 -23.29
CA ILE A 143 -0.64 9.81 -24.39
C ILE A 143 -0.16 11.21 -24.77
N ASN A 144 -0.30 11.60 -26.03
CA ASN A 144 0.13 12.91 -26.54
C ASN A 144 -0.90 14.03 -26.29
N LYS A 145 -1.70 13.90 -25.23
CA LYS A 145 -2.71 14.89 -24.82
C LYS A 145 -2.73 14.97 -23.30
N ILE A 146 -2.81 16.18 -22.74
CA ILE A 146 -2.94 16.42 -21.30
C ILE A 146 -4.14 15.61 -20.75
N PRO A 147 -3.97 14.85 -19.65
CA PRO A 147 -2.88 14.90 -18.65
C PRO A 147 -1.62 14.07 -18.96
N LEU A 148 -1.44 13.62 -20.21
CA LEU A 148 -0.30 12.81 -20.70
C LEU A 148 -0.29 11.35 -20.24
N ILE A 149 -1.21 10.98 -19.35
CA ILE A 149 -1.36 9.62 -18.80
C ILE A 149 -2.81 9.18 -19.04
N GLY A 150 -2.98 8.03 -19.69
CA GLY A 150 -4.29 7.44 -19.98
C GLY A 150 -4.93 6.75 -18.77
N ALA A 151 -4.13 6.04 -17.97
CA ALA A 151 -4.59 5.42 -16.74
C ALA A 151 -3.48 5.32 -15.68
N VAL A 152 -3.91 5.24 -14.43
CA VAL A 152 -3.06 4.98 -13.27
C VAL A 152 -3.51 3.66 -12.65
N THR A 153 -2.59 2.70 -12.58
CA THR A 153 -2.80 1.41 -11.91
C THR A 153 -1.88 1.33 -10.70
N TYR A 154 -2.40 0.88 -9.57
CA TYR A 154 -1.61 0.70 -8.34
C TYR A 154 -1.97 -0.60 -7.63
N PHE A 155 -0.98 -1.26 -7.05
CA PHE A 155 -1.16 -2.49 -6.27
C PHE A 155 0.07 -2.75 -5.38
N PHE A 156 -0.11 -3.56 -4.33
CA PHE A 156 1.01 -4.03 -3.53
C PHE A 156 1.75 -5.18 -4.23
N LEU A 157 3.08 -5.15 -4.23
CA LEU A 157 3.92 -6.19 -4.83
C LEU A 157 3.86 -7.51 -4.08
N ARG A 158 3.76 -7.42 -2.76
CA ARG A 158 3.62 -8.54 -1.82
C ARG A 158 2.43 -8.25 -0.92
N LYS A 159 1.89 -9.29 -0.26
CA LYS A 159 0.85 -9.07 0.74
C LYS A 159 1.45 -8.19 1.87
N PRO A 160 0.94 -6.97 2.08
CA PRO A 160 1.40 -6.10 3.15
C PRO A 160 0.90 -6.58 4.52
#